data_AF-H8IV22-F1
#
_entry.id   AF-H8IV22-F1
#
_cell.length_a   1.000
_cell.length_b   1.000
_cell.length_c   1.000
_cell.angle_alpha   90.00
_cell.angle_beta   90.00
_cell.angle_gamma   90.00
#
_symmetry.space_group_name_H-M   'P 1'
#
loop_
_entity.id
_entity.type
_entity.pdbx_description
1 polymer ?
#
loop_
_entity_poly.entity_id
_entity_poly.type
_entity_poly.pdbx_seq_one_letter_code
_entity_poly.pdbx_strand_id
1 'polypeptide(L)'
;MSDDQTKAQVIEPAKQIVAAAKLEGVSGAFSFASCNDQGDPPFQGTVTLSFLIHGDPDAYFQQVRAAMIAQGWNEGAPPGQHYHGASLNKDGVAASISYMPSDHAYGQIIFDGQCRNMGNHKGEGQWTNINDQLAAR
;
A
#
# COMPACT_ATOMS: atom_id res chain seq x y z
N MET A 1 4.86 13.32 12.74
CA MET A 1 5.19 13.07 11.32
C MET A 1 4.57 14.18 10.51
N SER A 2 5.28 14.76 9.53
CA SER A 2 4.67 15.72 8.61
C SER A 2 3.87 15.01 7.51
N ASP A 3 3.04 15.75 6.78
CA ASP A 3 2.27 15.23 5.64
C ASP A 3 3.18 14.65 4.57
N ASP A 4 4.28 15.33 4.24
CA ASP A 4 5.25 14.85 3.26
C ASP A 4 5.94 13.56 3.71
N GLN A 5 6.31 13.47 4.99
CA GLN A 5 6.86 12.23 5.56
C GLN A 5 5.82 11.10 5.51
N THR A 6 4.55 11.41 5.74
CA THR A 6 3.43 10.46 5.69
C THR A 6 3.21 9.92 4.28
N LYS A 7 3.23 10.80 3.28
CA LYS A 7 3.14 10.42 1.87
C LYS A 7 4.32 9.57 1.45
N ALA A 8 5.54 10.03 1.70
CA ALA A 8 6.76 9.34 1.30
C ALA A 8 6.86 7.94 1.93
N GLN A 9 6.42 7.78 3.18
CA GLN A 9 6.45 6.50 3.89
C GLN A 9 5.72 5.38 3.13
N VAL A 10 4.64 5.67 2.40
CA VAL A 10 3.86 4.66 1.66
C VAL A 10 4.04 4.72 0.14
N ILE A 11 4.32 5.90 -0.44
CA ILE A 11 4.51 6.04 -1.89
C ILE A 11 5.85 5.46 -2.33
N GLU A 12 6.93 5.67 -1.58
CA GLU A 12 8.26 5.14 -1.95
C GLU A 12 8.31 3.61 -1.97
N PRO A 13 7.80 2.87 -0.97
CA PRO A 13 7.71 1.43 -1.09
C PRO A 13 6.80 0.98 -2.24
N ALA A 14 5.68 1.66 -2.50
CA ALA A 14 4.81 1.31 -3.63
C ALA A 14 5.57 1.39 -4.97
N LYS A 15 6.36 2.45 -5.18
CA LYS A 15 7.24 2.60 -6.35
C LYS A 15 8.27 1.48 -6.45
N GLN A 16 8.93 1.15 -5.34
CA GLN A 16 9.91 0.06 -5.29
C GLN A 16 9.29 -1.28 -5.67
N ILE A 17 8.07 -1.57 -5.18
CA ILE A 17 7.40 -2.84 -5.47
C ILE A 17 6.89 -2.91 -6.90
N VAL A 18 6.35 -1.82 -7.47
CA VAL A 18 5.99 -1.76 -8.90
C VAL A 18 7.19 -2.15 -9.77
N ALA A 19 8.36 -1.57 -9.50
CA ALA A 19 9.58 -1.88 -10.25
C ALA A 19 10.10 -3.30 -9.98
N ALA A 20 10.19 -3.71 -8.72
CA ALA A 20 10.78 -4.99 -8.34
C ALA A 20 9.93 -6.20 -8.77
N ALA A 21 8.61 -6.10 -8.67
CA ALA A 21 7.67 -7.14 -9.10
C ALA A 21 7.32 -7.05 -10.59
N LYS A 22 7.79 -6.01 -11.29
CA LYS A 22 7.49 -5.72 -12.71
C LYS A 22 5.99 -5.66 -12.97
N LEU A 23 5.27 -4.93 -12.12
CA LEU A 23 3.82 -4.83 -12.24
C LEU A 23 3.43 -4.04 -13.50
N GLU A 24 2.46 -4.58 -14.25
CA GLU A 24 1.91 -3.95 -15.46
C GLU A 24 0.49 -3.44 -15.22
N GLY A 25 0.03 -2.52 -16.07
CA GLY A 25 -1.32 -1.93 -15.96
C GLY A 25 -1.55 -1.20 -14.64
N VAL A 26 -0.51 -0.59 -14.09
CA VAL A 26 -0.51 -0.05 -12.73
C VAL A 26 -1.34 1.24 -12.66
N SER A 27 -2.22 1.32 -11.67
CA SER A 27 -2.78 2.58 -11.20
C SER A 27 -2.69 2.64 -9.68
N GLY A 28 -2.58 3.85 -9.13
CA GLY A 28 -2.62 4.00 -7.69
C GLY A 28 -3.10 5.36 -7.22
N ALA A 29 -3.56 5.37 -5.97
CA ALA A 29 -3.98 6.57 -5.30
C ALA A 29 -3.56 6.57 -3.83
N PHE A 30 -3.30 7.78 -3.33
CA PHE A 30 -2.95 8.06 -1.94
C PHE A 30 -4.12 8.69 -1.21
N SER A 31 -4.27 8.40 0.08
CA SER A 31 -5.18 9.11 0.99
C SER A 31 -4.61 9.17 2.40
N PHE A 32 -5.10 10.12 3.20
CA PHE A 32 -4.95 10.08 4.66
C PHE A 32 -6.09 9.27 5.25
N ALA A 33 -5.76 8.30 6.08
CA ALA A 33 -6.73 7.51 6.85
C ALA A 33 -6.57 7.82 8.34
N SER A 34 -7.67 8.17 9.01
CA SER A 34 -7.65 8.28 10.47
C SER A 34 -7.46 6.88 11.07
N CYS A 35 -6.66 6.81 12.13
CA CYS A 35 -6.41 5.56 12.83
C CYS A 35 -7.44 5.27 13.94
N ASN A 36 -8.52 6.06 14.02
CA ASN A 36 -9.60 5.89 14.97
C ASN A 36 -10.97 6.16 14.32
N ASP A 37 -12.02 5.71 14.99
CA ASP A 37 -13.40 5.81 14.49
C ASP A 37 -13.97 7.24 14.53
N GLN A 38 -13.26 8.20 15.13
CA GLN A 38 -13.71 9.60 15.26
C GLN A 38 -13.31 10.44 14.04
N GLY A 39 -12.44 9.90 13.18
CA GLY A 39 -11.90 10.62 12.03
C GLY A 39 -10.94 11.73 12.42
N ASP A 40 -10.35 11.63 13.61
CA ASP A 40 -9.45 12.64 14.20
C ASP A 40 -8.01 12.10 14.21
N PRO A 41 -6.98 12.95 14.45
CA PRO A 41 -5.62 12.47 14.58
C PRO A 41 -5.44 11.39 15.66
N PRO A 42 -4.45 10.47 15.53
CA PRO A 42 -3.45 10.45 14.47
C PRO A 42 -3.96 9.85 13.15
N PHE A 43 -3.45 10.38 12.05
CA PHE A 43 -3.62 9.83 10.70
C PHE A 43 -2.41 8.99 10.29
N GLN A 44 -2.65 8.04 9.39
CA GLN A 44 -1.66 7.33 8.58
C GLN A 44 -1.83 7.69 7.10
N GLY A 45 -0.80 7.44 6.31
CA GLY A 45 -0.91 7.44 4.85
C GLY A 45 -1.34 6.07 4.37
N THR A 46 -2.22 6.03 3.37
CA THR A 46 -2.63 4.80 2.69
C THR A 46 -2.38 4.95 1.20
N VAL A 47 -1.75 3.95 0.58
CA VAL A 47 -1.70 3.82 -0.89
C VAL A 47 -2.47 2.58 -1.29
N THR A 48 -3.41 2.76 -2.21
CA THR A 48 -4.05 1.64 -2.92
C THR A 48 -3.48 1.58 -4.33
N LEU A 49 -2.89 0.44 -4.66
CA LEU A 49 -2.34 0.11 -5.97
C LEU A 49 -3.22 -0.95 -6.63
N SER A 50 -3.51 -0.83 -7.92
CA SER A 50 -4.01 -1.92 -8.75
C SER A 50 -3.01 -2.28 -9.84
N PHE A 51 -3.02 -3.54 -10.28
CA PHE A 51 -2.13 -4.05 -11.33
C PHE A 51 -2.79 -5.22 -12.06
N LEU A 52 -2.39 -5.46 -13.31
CA LEU A 52 -2.89 -6.59 -14.10
C LEU A 52 -2.30 -7.92 -13.61
N ILE A 53 -3.15 -8.94 -13.53
CA ILE A 53 -2.72 -10.31 -13.24
C ILE A 53 -2.48 -11.03 -14.56
N HIS A 54 -1.33 -11.69 -14.67
CA HIS A 54 -0.99 -12.51 -15.84
C HIS A 54 -0.89 -13.99 -15.45
N GLY A 55 -1.55 -14.85 -16.23
CA GLY A 55 -1.50 -16.30 -16.00
C GLY A 55 -2.30 -16.73 -14.78
N ASP A 56 -1.74 -17.67 -14.02
CA ASP A 56 -2.37 -18.18 -12.80
C ASP A 56 -2.29 -17.14 -11.66
N PRO A 57 -3.44 -16.70 -11.10
CA PRO A 57 -3.43 -15.63 -10.10
C PRO A 57 -2.71 -15.97 -8.80
N ASP A 58 -2.82 -17.19 -8.30
CA ASP A 58 -2.18 -17.59 -7.04
C ASP A 58 -0.66 -17.57 -7.20
N ALA A 59 -0.16 -18.14 -8.30
CA ALA A 59 1.26 -18.05 -8.66
C ALA A 59 1.72 -16.60 -8.85
N TYR A 60 0.89 -15.75 -9.48
CA TYR A 60 1.21 -14.34 -9.68
C TYR A 60 1.33 -13.59 -8.35
N PHE A 61 0.38 -13.78 -7.42
CA PHE A 61 0.46 -13.18 -6.09
C PHE A 61 1.66 -13.69 -5.28
N GLN A 62 2.03 -14.97 -5.41
CA GLN A 62 3.25 -15.50 -4.79
C GLN A 62 4.52 -14.86 -5.37
N GLN A 63 4.58 -14.63 -6.68
CA GLN A 63 5.68 -13.89 -7.32
C GLN A 63 5.78 -12.46 -6.77
N VAL A 64 4.66 -11.74 -6.64
CA VAL A 64 4.65 -10.38 -6.06
C VAL A 64 5.15 -10.40 -4.62
N ARG A 65 4.68 -11.36 -3.79
CA ARG A 65 5.14 -11.52 -2.40
C ARG A 65 6.64 -11.80 -2.33
N ALA A 66 7.15 -12.70 -3.17
CA ALA A 66 8.58 -13.02 -3.22
C ALA A 66 9.41 -11.78 -3.61
N ALA A 67 8.94 -10.97 -4.57
CA ALA A 67 9.58 -9.72 -4.94
C ALA A 67 9.59 -8.71 -3.78
N MET A 68 8.50 -8.60 -3.01
CA MET A 68 8.46 -7.78 -1.80
C MET A 68 9.47 -8.27 -0.76
N ILE A 69 9.53 -9.58 -0.49
CA ILE A 69 10.48 -10.16 0.46
C ILE A 69 11.93 -9.90 0.02
N ALA A 70 12.22 -10.02 -1.28
CA ALA A 70 13.53 -9.66 -1.84
C ALA A 70 13.88 -8.17 -1.67
N GLN A 71 12.88 -7.29 -1.52
CA GLN A 71 13.03 -5.87 -1.17
C GLN A 71 13.06 -5.63 0.36
N GLY A 72 13.21 -6.67 1.17
CA GLY A 72 13.35 -6.58 2.62
C GLY A 72 12.02 -6.49 3.39
N TRP A 73 10.91 -6.90 2.77
CA TRP A 73 9.65 -7.08 3.47
C TRP A 73 9.62 -8.40 4.24
N ASN A 74 8.96 -8.40 5.39
CA ASN A 74 8.73 -9.60 6.21
C ASN A 74 7.30 -10.06 6.05
N GLU A 75 7.06 -11.37 6.17
CA GLU A 75 5.70 -11.91 6.25
C GLU A 75 5.04 -11.59 7.60
N GLY A 76 3.72 -11.44 7.58
CA GLY A 76 2.90 -11.16 8.74
C GLY A 76 2.75 -9.68 9.07
N ALA A 77 1.97 -9.42 10.11
CA ALA A 77 1.76 -8.08 10.63
C ALA A 77 3.03 -7.56 11.36
N PRO A 78 3.27 -6.24 11.39
CA PRO A 78 4.26 -5.63 12.27
C PRO A 78 4.04 -6.07 13.75
N PRO A 79 5.11 -6.20 14.56
CA PRO A 79 4.97 -6.55 15.97
C PRO A 79 3.98 -5.64 16.71
N GLY A 80 3.01 -6.25 17.42
CA GLY A 80 1.99 -5.52 18.19
C GLY A 80 0.78 -5.01 17.39
N GLN A 81 0.72 -5.28 16.08
CA GLN A 81 -0.46 -5.00 15.26
C GLN A 81 -1.12 -6.30 14.78
N HIS A 82 -2.45 -6.32 14.74
CA HIS A 82 -3.24 -7.44 14.24
C HIS A 82 -3.95 -7.00 12.95
N TYR A 83 -3.32 -7.25 11.80
CA TYR A 83 -3.97 -7.10 10.51
C TYR A 83 -4.64 -8.42 10.12
N HIS A 84 -5.89 -8.37 9.65
CA HIS A 84 -6.55 -9.54 9.10
C HIS A 84 -6.05 -9.80 7.66
N GLY A 85 -5.68 -11.05 7.37
CA GLY A 85 -5.22 -11.49 6.05
C GLY A 85 -3.69 -11.68 5.95
N ALA A 86 -3.23 -12.14 4.78
CA ALA A 86 -1.82 -12.35 4.49
C ALA A 86 -1.10 -11.01 4.28
N SER A 87 -0.67 -10.40 5.38
CA SER A 87 0.05 -9.13 5.41
C SER A 87 1.57 -9.31 5.26
N LEU A 88 2.23 -8.27 4.78
CA LEU A 88 3.68 -8.09 4.84
C LEU A 88 3.98 -6.81 5.60
N ASN A 89 5.19 -6.68 6.14
CA ASN A 89 5.62 -5.45 6.78
C ASN A 89 7.08 -5.07 6.51
N LYS A 90 7.34 -3.76 6.50
CA LYS A 90 8.68 -3.18 6.43
C LYS A 90 8.68 -1.77 7.02
N ASP A 91 9.62 -1.45 7.90
CA ASP A 91 9.86 -0.09 8.44
C ASP A 91 8.59 0.60 9.00
N GLY A 92 7.70 -0.18 9.61
CA GLY A 92 6.43 0.28 10.17
C GLY A 92 5.32 0.54 9.14
N VAL A 93 5.51 0.09 7.89
CA VAL A 93 4.47 0.02 6.85
C VAL A 93 3.95 -1.41 6.79
N ALA A 94 2.63 -1.56 6.78
CA ALA A 94 1.97 -2.82 6.49
C ALA A 94 1.52 -2.84 5.03
N ALA A 95 1.52 -4.01 4.41
CA ALA A 95 0.97 -4.21 3.08
C ALA A 95 0.09 -5.45 3.01
N SER A 96 -1.01 -5.38 2.26
CA SER A 96 -1.84 -6.54 1.94
C SER A 96 -1.97 -6.69 0.43
N ILE A 97 -2.06 -7.93 -0.06
CA ILE A 97 -2.22 -8.25 -1.48
C ILE A 97 -3.46 -9.14 -1.62
N SER A 98 -4.38 -8.74 -2.50
CA SER A 98 -5.61 -9.45 -2.81
C SER A 98 -6.03 -9.22 -4.26
N TYR A 99 -7.11 -9.88 -4.70
CA TYR A 99 -7.82 -9.41 -5.89
C TYR A 99 -8.40 -8.01 -5.67
N MET A 100 -8.54 -7.27 -6.76
CA MET A 100 -9.37 -6.07 -6.76
C MET A 100 -10.86 -6.50 -6.68
N PRO A 101 -11.65 -6.05 -5.69
CA PRO A 101 -13.01 -6.57 -5.47
C PRO A 101 -13.97 -6.40 -6.65
N SER A 102 -13.76 -5.39 -7.49
CA SER A 102 -14.62 -5.06 -8.63
C SER A 102 -14.24 -5.81 -9.91
N ASP A 103 -13.01 -6.28 -10.04
CA ASP A 103 -12.50 -6.94 -11.24
C ASP A 103 -11.32 -7.86 -10.90
N HIS A 104 -11.54 -9.18 -10.98
CA HIS A 104 -10.53 -10.18 -10.66
C HIS A 104 -9.47 -10.36 -11.75
N ALA A 105 -9.56 -9.65 -12.88
CA ALA A 105 -8.42 -9.50 -13.79
C ALA A 105 -7.28 -8.66 -13.18
N TYR A 106 -7.57 -7.92 -12.12
CA TYR A 106 -6.63 -7.07 -11.41
C TYR A 106 -6.35 -7.56 -9.99
N GLY A 107 -5.10 -7.38 -9.58
CA GLY A 107 -4.68 -7.44 -8.19
C GLY A 107 -4.73 -6.07 -7.55
N GLN A 108 -4.77 -6.04 -6.23
CA GLN A 108 -4.67 -4.85 -5.41
C GLN A 108 -3.58 -5.03 -4.36
N ILE A 109 -2.77 -3.98 -4.15
CA ILE A 109 -1.91 -3.86 -2.97
C ILE A 109 -2.35 -2.64 -2.17
N ILE A 110 -2.62 -2.81 -0.88
CA ILE A 110 -2.87 -1.69 0.04
C ILE A 110 -1.66 -1.56 0.94
N PHE A 111 -1.06 -0.37 0.98
CA PHE A 111 0.03 -0.01 1.89
C PHE A 111 -0.51 0.95 2.96
N ASP A 112 -0.35 0.59 4.23
CA ASP A 112 -0.74 1.41 5.37
C ASP A 112 0.49 1.81 6.18
N GLY A 113 0.66 3.11 6.37
CA GLY A 113 1.79 3.69 7.11
C GLY A 113 1.60 3.67 8.63
N GLN A 114 2.40 4.49 9.32
CA GLN A 114 2.30 4.63 10.77
C GLN A 114 1.29 5.70 11.17
N CYS A 115 0.50 5.42 12.20
CA CYS A 115 -0.42 6.35 12.86
C CYS A 115 0.31 7.43 13.68
N ARG A 116 1.02 8.35 13.00
CA ARG A 116 1.92 9.34 13.64
C ARG A 116 1.77 10.76 13.08
N ASN A 117 0.87 10.97 12.12
CA ASN A 117 0.55 12.31 11.63
C ASN A 117 -0.51 12.94 12.54
N MET A 118 -0.20 14.10 13.12
CA MET A 118 -1.10 14.84 14.03
C MET A 118 -1.85 15.99 13.32
N GLY A 119 -1.64 16.16 12.02
CA GLY A 119 -2.37 17.09 11.15
C GLY A 119 -3.84 16.71 11.02
N ASN A 120 -4.68 17.72 10.79
CA ASN A 120 -6.11 17.51 10.63
C ASN A 120 -6.45 17.26 9.16
N HIS A 121 -6.67 15.99 8.81
CA HIS A 121 -7.11 15.56 7.48
C HIS A 121 -8.58 15.12 7.47
N LYS A 122 -9.35 15.52 8.49
CA LYS A 122 -10.77 15.16 8.59
C LYS A 122 -11.53 15.72 7.40
N GLY A 123 -12.22 14.82 6.68
CA GLY A 123 -12.97 15.19 5.48
C GLY A 123 -12.12 15.31 4.21
N GLU A 124 -10.79 15.09 4.28
CA GLU A 124 -9.93 14.97 3.09
C GLU A 124 -10.10 13.63 2.35
N GLY A 125 -11.33 13.10 2.29
CA GLY A 125 -11.69 11.83 1.63
C GLY A 125 -11.45 11.78 0.11
N GLN A 126 -10.62 12.68 -0.41
CA GLN A 126 -10.17 12.77 -1.79
C GLN A 126 -8.92 11.92 -1.96
N TRP A 127 -9.06 10.85 -2.72
CA TRP A 127 -7.93 10.08 -3.23
C TRP A 127 -7.11 10.96 -4.16
N THR A 128 -5.84 11.15 -3.85
CA THR A 128 -4.90 11.82 -4.76
C THR A 128 -4.33 10.77 -5.71
N ASN A 129 -4.54 10.94 -7.02
CA ASN A 129 -3.93 10.07 -8.02
C ASN A 129 -2.39 10.18 -7.96
N ILE A 130 -1.70 9.04 -7.96
CA ILE A 130 -0.24 8.97 -7.93
C ILE A 130 0.36 8.21 -9.12
N ASN A 131 -0.38 8.02 -10.21
CA ASN A 131 0.06 7.27 -11.40
C ASN A 131 1.40 7.81 -11.95
N ASP A 132 1.56 9.14 -12.00
CA ASP A 132 2.79 9.79 -12.48
C ASP A 132 4.01 9.49 -11.60
N GLN A 133 3.79 9.09 -10.34
CA GLN A 133 4.85 8.73 -9.40
C GLN A 133 5.20 7.24 -9.48
N LEU A 134 4.27 6.40 -9.95
CA LEU A 134 4.39 4.94 -10.02
C LEU A 134 4.98 4.45 -11.35
N ALA A 135 4.90 5.24 -12.42
CA ALA A 135 5.53 4.92 -13.68
C ALA A 135 7.06 4.81 -13.50
N ALA A 136 7.60 3.61 -13.74
CA ALA A 136 9.04 3.46 -13.90
C ALA A 136 9.47 4.31 -15.10
N ARG A 137 10.39 5.25 -14.88
CA ARG A 137 11.11 5.92 -15.97
C ARG A 137 12.10 4.96 -16.60
#